data_AF-A0A0Q6BD11-F1
#
_entry.id   AF-A0A0Q6BD11-F1
#
_cell.length_a   1.000
_cell.length_b   1.000
_cell.length_c   1.000
_cell.angle_alpha   90.00
_cell.angle_beta   90.00
_cell.angle_gamma   90.00
#
_symmetry.space_group_name_H-M   'P 1'
#
loop_
_entity.id
_entity.type
_entity.pdbx_description
1 polymer ?
#
loop_
_entity_poly.entity_id
_entity_poly.type
_entity_poly.pdbx_seq_one_letter_code
_entity_poly.pdbx_strand_id
1 'polypeptide(L)'
;MKLLLSVFIVIFSASSHAYNQQALMEAYFGVVMIRGYNEDGGMAYGSGVVVADHTVVTNCHVLRATKQPWVSRGEDAYPITSVRADVWHDLCLVTSPTLPLKPVVRGNSYALTRGQEISAIGHSNGVPAPITSIGEIQGLYSTPSGNMIRSSAKFLMGASGSGLFDMDGKLVGINTFKTAGYGRSIHFALPVEWLETLEKMPASTEFPVRGKALWEEDEDKKPYYMQAAVPESRQDWANMEKISAIWTQNETSNADAWFSLGLAEQSLKQFDAAATAYQKAVSLDGQFVEAWFRRGEVAQRLGDDKTVKDIELQLQKIDPLLVSVYQNYLSCEQNCQKQ
;
A
#
# COMPACT_ATOMS: atom_id res chain seq x y z
N MET A 1 12.00 -29.76 57.01
CA MET A 1 11.65 -28.41 56.52
C MET A 1 11.68 -28.46 55.00
N LYS A 2 10.52 -28.63 54.33
CA LYS A 2 10.42 -28.74 52.87
C LYS A 2 10.40 -27.33 52.29
N LEU A 3 11.40 -26.97 51.50
CA LEU A 3 11.46 -25.70 50.77
C LEU A 3 10.50 -25.80 49.58
N LEU A 4 9.38 -25.07 49.63
CA LEU A 4 8.47 -24.90 48.51
C LEU A 4 9.03 -23.80 47.59
N LEU A 5 9.66 -24.21 46.49
CA LEU A 5 10.07 -23.31 45.42
C LEU A 5 8.80 -22.90 44.64
N SER A 6 8.34 -21.66 44.88
CA SER A 6 7.21 -21.10 44.14
C SER A 6 7.73 -20.56 42.80
N VAL A 7 7.45 -21.29 41.72
CA VAL A 7 7.74 -20.85 40.36
C VAL A 7 6.68 -19.82 39.96
N PHE A 8 7.08 -18.55 39.88
CA PHE A 8 6.25 -17.50 39.30
C PHE A 8 6.28 -17.64 37.77
N ILE A 9 5.19 -18.16 37.19
CA ILE A 9 4.96 -18.15 35.75
C ILE A 9 4.52 -16.74 35.39
N VAL A 10 5.42 -15.95 34.82
CA VAL A 10 5.09 -14.65 34.22
C VAL A 10 4.49 -14.94 32.85
N ILE A 11 3.17 -14.87 32.76
CA ILE A 11 2.44 -14.95 31.48
C ILE A 11 2.61 -13.58 30.81
N PHE A 12 3.47 -13.52 29.79
CA PHE A 12 3.50 -12.39 28.86
C PHE A 12 2.26 -12.47 27.98
N SER A 13 1.24 -11.67 28.29
CA SER A 13 0.11 -11.44 27.39
C SER A 13 0.62 -10.65 26.19
N ALA A 14 0.83 -11.31 25.05
CA ALA A 14 0.91 -10.59 23.78
C ALA A 14 -0.44 -9.86 23.60
N SER A 15 -0.42 -8.55 23.45
CA SER A 15 -1.61 -7.77 23.15
C SER A 15 -2.13 -8.17 21.77
N SER A 16 -3.00 -9.19 21.71
CA SER A 16 -3.77 -9.47 20.50
C SER A 16 -4.67 -8.26 20.28
N HIS A 17 -4.28 -7.36 19.37
CA HIS A 17 -5.16 -6.29 18.92
C HIS A 17 -6.29 -6.96 18.15
N ALA A 18 -7.41 -7.20 18.83
CA ALA A 18 -8.61 -7.66 18.18
C ALA A 18 -9.09 -6.55 17.24
N TYR A 19 -9.17 -6.87 15.95
CA TYR A 19 -9.64 -5.93 14.93
C TYR A 19 -11.06 -5.46 15.24
N ASN A 20 -11.34 -4.19 14.95
CA ASN A 20 -12.66 -3.62 15.19
C ASN A 20 -13.62 -4.02 14.06
N GLN A 21 -14.21 -5.21 14.19
CA GLN A 21 -15.18 -5.76 13.23
C GLN A 21 -16.31 -4.79 12.90
N GLN A 22 -16.83 -4.10 13.92
CA GLN A 22 -17.92 -3.16 13.73
C GLN A 22 -17.46 -1.97 12.88
N ALA A 23 -16.32 -1.37 13.21
CA ALA A 23 -15.82 -0.22 12.46
C ALA A 23 -15.43 -0.58 11.02
N LEU A 24 -14.84 -1.76 10.79
CA LEU A 24 -14.57 -2.26 9.44
C LEU A 24 -15.86 -2.51 8.64
N MET A 25 -16.93 -2.96 9.30
CA MET A 25 -18.24 -3.10 8.67
C MET A 25 -18.87 -1.73 8.34
N GLU A 26 -18.72 -0.74 9.23
CA GLU A 26 -19.14 0.63 8.96
C GLU A 26 -18.37 1.23 7.77
N ALA A 27 -17.05 1.01 7.71
CA ALA A 27 -16.21 1.37 6.55
C ALA A 27 -16.71 0.70 5.26
N TYR A 28 -17.03 -0.60 5.31
CA TYR A 28 -17.60 -1.34 4.18
C TYR A 28 -18.91 -0.72 3.66
N PHE A 29 -19.76 -0.19 4.53
CA PHE A 29 -20.99 0.50 4.13
C PHE A 29 -20.74 1.88 3.50
N GLY A 30 -19.60 2.51 3.78
CA GLY A 30 -19.18 3.78 3.16
C GLY A 30 -18.47 3.64 1.81
N VAL A 31 -18.20 2.43 1.33
CA VAL A 31 -17.58 2.20 0.00
C VAL A 31 -18.65 2.06 -1.08
N VAL A 32 -18.48 2.70 -2.23
CA VAL A 32 -19.46 2.72 -3.32
C VAL A 32 -18.80 2.40 -4.66
N MET A 33 -19.60 2.08 -5.67
CA MET A 33 -19.13 2.06 -7.05
C MET A 33 -19.29 3.44 -7.68
N ILE A 34 -18.36 3.79 -8.55
CA ILE A 34 -18.55 4.81 -9.56
C ILE A 34 -18.80 4.10 -10.88
N ARG A 35 -19.84 4.49 -11.61
CA ARG A 35 -20.20 3.91 -12.90
C ARG A 35 -20.41 5.00 -13.95
N GLY A 36 -20.26 4.62 -15.21
CA GLY A 36 -20.48 5.49 -16.35
C GLY A 36 -20.53 4.70 -17.63
N TYR A 37 -21.17 5.27 -18.65
CA TYR A 37 -21.06 4.76 -20.01
C TYR A 37 -19.96 5.50 -20.77
N ASN A 38 -19.16 4.74 -21.51
CA ASN A 38 -18.17 5.25 -22.45
C ASN A 38 -18.85 5.65 -23.77
N GLU A 39 -18.13 6.33 -24.66
CA GLU A 39 -18.68 6.76 -25.95
C GLU A 39 -19.17 5.58 -26.81
N ASP A 40 -18.54 4.41 -26.70
CA ASP A 40 -18.93 3.18 -27.41
C ASP A 40 -20.08 2.40 -26.72
N GLY A 41 -20.68 2.95 -25.66
CA GLY A 41 -21.75 2.30 -24.89
C GLY A 41 -21.28 1.24 -23.89
N GLY A 42 -19.98 0.95 -23.83
CA GLY A 42 -19.39 0.09 -22.80
C GLY A 42 -19.48 0.71 -21.39
N MET A 43 -19.54 -0.13 -20.36
CA MET A 43 -19.60 0.32 -18.97
C MET A 43 -18.19 0.54 -18.40
N ALA A 44 -17.87 1.78 -18.03
CA ALA A 44 -16.76 2.09 -17.14
C ALA A 44 -17.21 2.00 -15.69
N TYR A 45 -16.31 1.52 -14.84
CA TYR A 45 -16.54 1.44 -13.42
C TYR A 45 -15.25 1.61 -12.62
N GLY A 46 -15.42 2.11 -11.41
CA GLY A 46 -14.41 2.21 -10.38
C GLY A 46 -15.06 2.11 -9.01
N SER A 47 -14.28 2.39 -7.97
CA SER A 47 -14.72 2.47 -6.58
C SER A 47 -14.71 3.93 -6.11
N GLY A 48 -15.39 4.20 -5.01
CA GLY A 48 -15.31 5.45 -4.28
C GLY A 48 -15.58 5.24 -2.79
N VAL A 49 -15.27 6.25 -1.99
CA VAL A 49 -15.48 6.24 -0.54
C VAL A 49 -16.26 7.48 -0.12
N VAL A 50 -17.33 7.31 0.64
CA VAL A 50 -18.11 8.43 1.20
C VAL A 50 -17.29 9.06 2.32
N VAL A 51 -16.89 10.32 2.17
CA VAL A 51 -15.96 11.02 3.08
C VAL A 51 -16.55 12.26 3.75
N ALA A 52 -17.73 12.68 3.30
CA ALA A 52 -18.61 13.64 3.96
C ALA A 52 -20.05 13.44 3.44
N ASP A 53 -21.02 14.16 3.99
CA ASP A 53 -22.40 14.12 3.52
C ASP A 53 -22.47 14.42 2.01
N HIS A 54 -23.17 13.56 1.28
CA HIS A 54 -23.34 13.66 -0.18
C HIS A 54 -22.03 13.73 -0.98
N THR A 55 -20.91 13.32 -0.39
CA THR A 55 -19.58 13.56 -0.94
C THR A 55 -18.77 12.27 -0.98
N VAL A 56 -18.28 11.92 -2.18
CA VAL A 56 -17.53 10.70 -2.43
C VAL A 56 -16.16 11.06 -3.01
N VAL A 57 -15.09 10.48 -2.46
CA VAL A 57 -13.77 10.52 -3.09
C VAL A 57 -13.57 9.31 -3.98
N THR A 58 -12.93 9.49 -5.12
CA THR A 58 -12.50 8.45 -6.06
C THR A 58 -11.24 8.91 -6.78
N ASN A 59 -10.71 8.10 -7.70
CA ASN A 59 -9.65 8.57 -8.58
C ASN A 59 -10.19 9.36 -9.76
N CYS A 60 -9.45 10.36 -10.20
CA CYS A 60 -9.85 11.15 -11.35
C CYS A 60 -9.89 10.33 -12.63
N HIS A 61 -8.97 9.37 -12.82
CA HIS A 61 -8.98 8.51 -14.02
C HIS A 61 -10.27 7.69 -14.19
N VAL A 62 -10.97 7.37 -13.09
CA VAL A 62 -12.27 6.67 -13.12
C VAL A 62 -13.34 7.53 -13.81
N LEU A 63 -13.21 8.85 -13.76
CA LEU A 63 -14.17 9.83 -14.30
C LEU A 63 -13.81 10.33 -15.71
N ARG A 64 -12.76 9.79 -16.33
CA ARG A 64 -12.28 10.26 -17.66
C ARG A 64 -12.99 9.59 -18.83
N ALA A 65 -13.60 8.44 -18.61
CA ALA A 65 -14.21 7.64 -19.68
C ALA A 65 -15.68 8.01 -19.96
N THR A 66 -16.32 8.80 -19.09
CA THR A 66 -17.76 9.02 -19.14
C THR A 66 -18.15 10.51 -19.02
N LYS A 67 -19.19 10.90 -19.76
CA LYS A 67 -19.80 12.24 -19.71
C LYS A 67 -20.84 12.38 -18.60
N GLN A 68 -21.36 11.26 -18.09
CA GLN A 68 -22.44 11.22 -17.10
C GLN A 68 -22.15 10.12 -16.07
N PRO A 69 -21.13 10.29 -15.21
CA PRO A 69 -20.86 9.33 -14.14
C PRO A 69 -21.96 9.39 -13.07
N TRP A 70 -22.16 8.27 -12.36
CA TRP A 70 -23.02 8.20 -11.18
C TRP A 70 -22.38 7.35 -10.08
N VAL A 71 -22.78 7.60 -8.84
CA VAL A 71 -22.47 6.75 -7.69
C VAL A 71 -23.49 5.63 -7.64
N SER A 72 -23.08 4.40 -7.35
CA SER A 72 -23.97 3.26 -7.22
C SER A 72 -23.68 2.42 -5.98
N ARG A 73 -24.74 1.95 -5.33
CA ARG A 73 -24.71 1.01 -4.21
C ARG A 73 -25.70 -0.12 -4.50
N GLY A 74 -25.19 -1.28 -4.89
CA GLY A 74 -26.05 -2.36 -5.39
C GLY A 74 -26.76 -1.96 -6.70
N GLU A 75 -28.08 -1.92 -6.66
CA GLU A 75 -28.92 -1.49 -7.79
C GLU A 75 -29.24 0.00 -7.76
N ASP A 76 -29.06 0.65 -6.60
CA ASP A 76 -29.34 2.08 -6.46
C ASP A 76 -28.29 2.91 -7.22
N ALA A 77 -28.77 4.00 -7.82
CA ALA A 77 -27.98 4.95 -8.58
C ALA A 77 -28.24 6.38 -8.10
N TYR A 78 -27.16 7.13 -7.89
CA TYR A 78 -27.18 8.48 -7.36
C TYR A 78 -26.39 9.39 -8.32
N PRO A 79 -27.01 10.44 -8.89
CA PRO A 79 -26.35 11.29 -9.87
C PRO A 79 -25.17 12.05 -9.24
N ILE A 80 -24.10 12.23 -10.02
CA ILE A 80 -23.00 13.12 -9.67
C ILE A 80 -23.28 14.48 -10.30
N THR A 81 -23.31 15.55 -9.49
CA THR A 81 -23.63 16.90 -9.96
C THR A 81 -22.42 17.79 -10.18
N SER A 82 -21.32 17.50 -9.47
CA SER A 82 -20.08 18.25 -9.60
C SER A 82 -18.88 17.43 -9.14
N VAL A 83 -17.69 17.87 -9.53
CA VAL A 83 -16.40 17.29 -9.15
C VAL A 83 -15.41 18.40 -8.80
N ARG A 84 -14.67 18.23 -7.71
CA ARG A 84 -13.38 18.90 -7.50
C ARG A 84 -12.29 17.93 -7.91
N ALA A 85 -11.37 18.36 -8.76
CA ALA A 85 -10.41 17.46 -9.39
C ALA A 85 -8.97 17.93 -9.16
N ASP A 86 -8.21 17.14 -8.42
CA ASP A 86 -6.75 17.19 -8.43
C ASP A 86 -6.24 16.11 -9.38
N VAL A 87 -6.19 16.47 -10.67
CA VAL A 87 -5.87 15.51 -11.72
C VAL A 87 -4.43 15.01 -11.61
N TRP A 88 -3.52 15.86 -11.14
CA TRP A 88 -2.10 15.51 -10.97
C TRP A 88 -1.91 14.43 -9.92
N HIS A 89 -2.58 14.57 -8.78
CA HIS A 89 -2.59 13.57 -7.71
C HIS A 89 -3.58 12.42 -7.94
N ASP A 90 -4.33 12.44 -9.04
CA ASP A 90 -5.37 11.46 -9.41
C ASP A 90 -6.48 11.33 -8.37
N LEU A 91 -6.86 12.41 -7.69
CA LEU A 91 -7.89 12.40 -6.65
C LEU A 91 -9.03 13.34 -7.01
N CYS A 92 -10.24 12.79 -7.05
CA CYS A 92 -11.44 13.52 -7.42
C CYS A 92 -12.51 13.37 -6.33
N LEU A 93 -13.12 14.50 -5.95
CA LEU A 93 -14.16 14.58 -4.94
C LEU A 93 -15.47 14.95 -5.62
N VAL A 94 -16.40 14.00 -5.70
CA VAL A 94 -17.68 14.15 -6.38
C VAL A 94 -18.80 14.46 -5.40
N THR A 95 -19.72 15.33 -5.82
CA THR A 95 -20.95 15.63 -5.07
C THR A 95 -22.11 14.83 -5.64
N SER A 96 -22.82 14.10 -4.80
CA SER A 96 -24.02 13.32 -5.14
C SER A 96 -25.15 13.65 -4.14
N PRO A 97 -25.99 14.66 -4.44
CA PRO A 97 -26.92 15.25 -3.45
C PRO A 97 -27.98 14.31 -2.87
N THR A 98 -28.33 13.23 -3.57
CA THR A 98 -29.34 12.28 -3.12
C THR A 98 -28.75 11.05 -2.43
N LEU A 99 -27.42 10.98 -2.27
CA LEU A 99 -26.74 9.85 -1.65
C LEU A 99 -27.00 9.82 -0.13
N PRO A 100 -27.66 8.78 0.43
CA PRO A 100 -28.09 8.72 1.82
C PRO A 100 -27.10 7.90 2.69
N LEU A 101 -25.82 7.92 2.36
CA LEU A 101 -24.81 7.11 3.04
C LEU A 101 -24.02 7.95 4.05
N LYS A 102 -23.70 7.33 5.20
CA LYS A 102 -22.85 7.95 6.21
C LYS A 102 -21.38 7.95 5.75
N PRO A 103 -20.64 9.03 6.02
CA PRO A 103 -19.22 9.06 5.72
C PRO A 103 -18.42 8.13 6.63
N VAL A 104 -17.32 7.60 6.08
CA VAL A 104 -16.33 6.83 6.85
C VAL A 104 -15.53 7.75 7.78
N VAL A 105 -14.98 7.18 8.84
CA VAL A 105 -14.06 7.90 9.73
C VAL A 105 -12.71 8.02 9.03
N ARG A 106 -12.12 9.23 9.01
CA ARG A 106 -10.78 9.46 8.46
C ARG A 106 -9.72 9.09 9.49
N GLY A 107 -8.68 8.40 9.01
CA GLY A 107 -7.48 8.04 9.76
C GLY A 107 -6.35 9.02 9.51
N ASN A 108 -5.12 8.52 9.60
CA ASN A 108 -3.91 9.30 9.41
C ASN A 108 -2.79 8.40 8.84
N SER A 109 -2.24 8.75 7.68
CA SER A 109 -1.17 8.00 7.02
C SER A 109 0.20 8.16 7.71
N TYR A 110 0.39 9.22 8.52
CA TYR A 110 1.60 9.42 9.34
C TYR A 110 1.67 8.47 10.55
N ALA A 111 0.52 7.95 11.00
CA ALA A 111 0.46 7.00 12.10
C ALA A 111 0.75 5.56 11.66
N LEU A 112 0.84 5.31 10.34
CA LEU A 112 1.09 3.98 9.81
C LEU A 112 2.53 3.55 10.05
N THR A 113 2.72 2.26 10.28
CA THR A 113 4.04 1.62 10.35
C THR A 113 4.15 0.49 9.33
N ARG A 114 5.38 0.22 8.87
CA ARG A 114 5.67 -0.94 8.02
C ARG A 114 5.26 -2.23 8.73
N GLY A 115 4.72 -3.19 7.97
CA GLY A 115 4.19 -4.45 8.50
C GLY A 115 2.85 -4.33 9.23
N GLN A 116 2.31 -3.12 9.39
CA GLN A 116 0.97 -2.94 9.93
C GLN A 116 -0.06 -3.55 8.98
N GLU A 117 -0.96 -4.35 9.54
CA GLU A 117 -2.09 -4.93 8.81
C GLU A 117 -3.09 -3.83 8.39
N ILE A 118 -3.58 -3.93 7.16
CA ILE A 118 -4.56 -3.02 6.58
C ILE A 118 -5.62 -3.78 5.79
N SER A 119 -6.73 -3.10 5.52
CA SER A 119 -7.86 -3.61 4.77
C SER A 119 -8.17 -2.71 3.58
N ALA A 120 -8.01 -3.23 2.36
CA ALA A 120 -8.51 -2.57 1.15
C ALA A 120 -9.96 -3.00 0.89
N ILE A 121 -10.87 -2.04 0.77
CA ILE A 121 -12.29 -2.30 0.53
C ILE A 121 -12.74 -1.53 -0.72
N GLY A 122 -13.19 -2.27 -1.74
CA GLY A 122 -13.50 -1.71 -3.05
C GLY A 122 -14.28 -2.65 -3.95
N HIS A 123 -14.70 -2.15 -5.09
CA HIS A 123 -15.35 -2.95 -6.12
C HIS A 123 -14.33 -3.42 -7.15
N SER A 124 -14.32 -4.71 -7.46
CA SER A 124 -13.44 -5.26 -8.51
C SER A 124 -14.28 -5.95 -9.57
N ASN A 125 -13.82 -5.92 -10.83
CA ASN A 125 -14.44 -6.61 -11.97
C ASN A 125 -15.94 -6.29 -12.15
N GLY A 126 -16.38 -5.09 -11.78
CA GLY A 126 -17.78 -4.65 -11.90
C GLY A 126 -18.74 -5.28 -10.88
N VAL A 127 -18.23 -6.01 -9.88
CA VAL A 127 -19.05 -6.67 -8.86
C VAL A 127 -19.78 -5.62 -8.00
N PRO A 128 -21.13 -5.68 -7.89
CA PRO A 128 -21.91 -4.67 -7.16
C PRO A 128 -21.68 -4.61 -5.65
N ALA A 129 -21.22 -5.70 -5.05
CA ALA A 129 -20.84 -5.74 -3.64
C ALA A 129 -19.36 -5.38 -3.49
N PRO A 130 -18.97 -4.56 -2.49
CA PRO A 130 -17.56 -4.35 -2.18
C PRO A 130 -16.87 -5.67 -1.81
N ILE A 131 -15.60 -5.79 -2.17
CA ILE A 131 -14.70 -6.89 -1.86
C ILE A 131 -13.65 -6.34 -0.90
N THR A 132 -13.35 -7.13 0.13
CA THR A 132 -12.31 -6.81 1.12
C THR A 132 -11.07 -7.64 0.83
N SER A 133 -9.90 -6.99 0.80
CA SER A 133 -8.59 -7.66 0.76
C SER A 133 -7.75 -7.18 1.93
N ILE A 134 -7.29 -8.13 2.74
CA ILE A 134 -6.34 -7.88 3.81
C ILE A 134 -4.92 -7.94 3.25
N GLY A 135 -4.03 -7.12 3.80
CA GLY A 135 -2.60 -7.12 3.52
C GLY A 135 -1.85 -6.32 4.58
N GLU A 136 -0.64 -5.90 4.25
CA GLU A 136 0.23 -5.15 5.15
C GLU A 136 0.86 -3.96 4.42
N ILE A 137 1.29 -2.97 5.20
CA ILE A 137 2.09 -1.85 4.70
C ILE A 137 3.49 -2.34 4.33
N GLN A 138 3.81 -2.25 3.03
CA GLN A 138 5.10 -2.62 2.45
C GLN A 138 6.02 -1.42 2.21
N GLY A 139 5.52 -0.19 2.32
CA GLY A 139 6.32 1.01 2.08
C GLY A 139 5.52 2.27 2.37
N LEU A 140 6.19 3.26 2.94
CA LEU A 140 5.62 4.57 3.27
C LEU A 140 6.56 5.63 2.71
N TYR A 141 6.13 6.30 1.64
CA TYR A 141 6.95 7.32 0.98
C TYR A 141 6.43 8.70 1.36
N SER A 142 7.22 9.43 2.14
CA SER A 142 6.83 10.75 2.62
C SER A 142 6.61 11.73 1.49
N THR A 143 5.50 12.46 1.58
CA THR A 143 5.17 13.60 0.72
C THR A 143 5.00 14.84 1.60
N PRO A 144 4.89 16.06 1.03
CA PRO A 144 4.60 17.26 1.83
C PRO A 144 3.31 17.17 2.68
N SER A 145 2.37 16.28 2.34
CA SER A 145 1.07 16.18 3.02
C SER A 145 0.58 14.73 3.04
N GLY A 146 1.20 13.89 3.87
CA GLY A 146 0.87 12.49 4.07
C GLY A 146 1.94 11.55 3.50
N ASN A 147 1.78 10.26 3.76
CA ASN A 147 2.63 9.21 3.21
C ASN A 147 1.91 8.53 2.05
N MET A 148 2.56 8.45 0.89
CA MET A 148 2.15 7.52 -0.16
C MET A 148 2.35 6.09 0.34
N ILE A 149 1.33 5.26 0.18
CA ILE A 149 1.31 3.93 0.79
C ILE A 149 1.51 2.88 -0.29
N ARG A 150 2.51 2.00 -0.11
CA ARG A 150 2.59 0.72 -0.81
C ARG A 150 2.08 -0.37 0.11
N SER A 151 1.18 -1.23 -0.37
CA SER A 151 0.64 -2.32 0.43
C SER A 151 0.55 -3.65 -0.34
N SER A 152 0.50 -4.76 0.40
CA SER A 152 0.27 -6.09 -0.17
C SER A 152 -1.22 -6.43 -0.34
N ALA A 153 -2.14 -5.58 0.13
CA ALA A 153 -3.57 -5.78 -0.08
C ALA A 153 -3.89 -5.70 -1.57
N LYS A 154 -4.29 -6.83 -2.14
CA LYS A 154 -4.42 -7.00 -3.58
C LYS A 154 -5.70 -6.35 -4.06
N PHE A 155 -5.60 -5.57 -5.13
CA PHE A 155 -6.77 -5.04 -5.80
C PHE A 155 -6.74 -5.30 -7.32
N LEU A 156 -7.88 -5.76 -7.85
CA LEU A 156 -8.02 -6.14 -9.26
C LEU A 156 -8.50 -4.95 -10.10
N MET A 157 -8.73 -5.20 -11.39
CA MET A 157 -9.27 -4.18 -12.28
C MET A 157 -10.63 -3.67 -11.76
N GLY A 158 -10.86 -2.35 -11.82
CA GLY A 158 -12.06 -1.71 -11.28
C GLY A 158 -11.95 -1.25 -9.82
N ALA A 159 -10.91 -1.65 -9.09
CA ALA A 159 -10.74 -1.26 -7.68
C ALA A 159 -10.14 0.13 -7.47
N SER A 160 -9.78 0.85 -8.54
CA SER A 160 -9.34 2.25 -8.43
C SER A 160 -10.39 3.09 -7.72
N GLY A 161 -9.96 3.88 -6.74
CA GLY A 161 -10.81 4.70 -5.88
C GLY A 161 -11.32 3.94 -4.64
N SER A 162 -10.86 2.71 -4.42
CA SER A 162 -11.19 1.94 -3.22
C SER A 162 -10.49 2.49 -1.99
N GLY A 163 -11.12 2.33 -0.83
CA GLY A 163 -10.54 2.80 0.43
C GLY A 163 -9.52 1.80 0.97
N LEU A 164 -8.41 2.32 1.48
CA LEU A 164 -7.48 1.60 2.32
C LEU A 164 -7.73 2.01 3.78
N PHE A 165 -8.01 1.03 4.63
CA PHE A 165 -8.41 1.23 6.01
C PHE A 165 -7.42 0.58 6.98
N ASP A 166 -7.19 1.22 8.13
CA ASP A 166 -6.56 0.53 9.26
C ASP A 166 -7.52 -0.50 9.89
N MET A 167 -7.02 -1.33 10.80
CA MET A 167 -7.83 -2.38 11.45
C MET A 167 -8.84 -1.84 12.48
N ASP A 168 -8.86 -0.51 12.69
CA ASP A 168 -9.88 0.23 13.43
C ASP A 168 -10.97 0.81 12.50
N GLY A 169 -10.93 0.49 11.20
CA GLY A 169 -11.92 0.93 10.21
C GLY A 169 -11.77 2.38 9.76
N LYS A 170 -10.64 3.04 10.04
CA LYS A 170 -10.41 4.43 9.62
C LYS A 170 -9.72 4.46 8.26
N LEU A 171 -10.20 5.34 7.38
CA LEU A 171 -9.65 5.53 6.04
C LEU A 171 -8.26 6.17 6.12
N VAL A 172 -7.23 5.46 5.67
CA VAL A 172 -5.85 5.95 5.65
C VAL A 172 -5.33 6.28 4.26
N GLY A 173 -6.00 5.79 3.20
CA GLY A 173 -5.68 6.16 1.84
C GLY A 173 -6.68 5.70 0.79
N ILE A 174 -6.45 6.10 -0.47
CA ILE A 174 -7.27 5.78 -1.64
C ILE A 174 -6.42 5.03 -2.67
N ASN A 175 -6.72 3.75 -2.90
CA ASN A 175 -6.01 2.93 -3.88
C ASN A 175 -6.17 3.52 -5.28
N THR A 176 -5.06 3.70 -6.00
CA THR A 176 -5.06 4.42 -7.29
C THR A 176 -4.44 3.66 -8.43
N PHE A 177 -3.17 3.27 -8.31
CA PHE A 177 -2.41 2.71 -9.42
C PHE A 177 -1.77 1.39 -9.00
N LYS A 178 -1.60 0.52 -9.99
CA LYS A 178 -0.83 -0.70 -9.84
C LYS A 178 0.12 -0.89 -11.01
N THR A 179 1.27 -1.50 -10.77
CA THR A 179 2.15 -1.92 -11.86
C THR A 179 1.55 -3.11 -12.61
N ALA A 180 1.86 -3.22 -13.90
CA ALA A 180 1.50 -4.39 -14.69
C ALA A 180 2.44 -5.56 -14.37
N GLY A 181 1.89 -6.78 -14.31
CA GLY A 181 2.63 -8.01 -14.05
C GLY A 181 1.74 -9.07 -13.41
N TYR A 182 1.63 -10.26 -14.01
CA TYR A 182 0.81 -11.35 -13.46
C TYR A 182 1.42 -11.85 -12.15
N GLY A 183 0.70 -11.70 -11.03
CA GLY A 183 1.14 -12.15 -9.71
C GLY A 183 2.23 -11.30 -9.03
N ARG A 184 2.68 -10.19 -9.66
CA ARG A 184 3.73 -9.29 -9.13
C ARG A 184 3.33 -7.81 -9.19
N SER A 185 2.03 -7.52 -9.22
CA SER A 185 1.55 -6.15 -9.19
C SER A 185 1.90 -5.48 -7.86
N ILE A 186 2.46 -4.29 -7.95
CA ILE A 186 2.72 -3.41 -6.81
C ILE A 186 1.58 -2.43 -6.73
N HIS A 187 1.03 -2.24 -5.52
CA HIS A 187 -0.19 -1.49 -5.27
C HIS A 187 0.11 -0.24 -4.46
N PHE A 188 -0.39 0.91 -4.94
CA PHE A 188 -0.20 2.19 -4.28
C PHE A 188 -1.53 2.86 -3.93
N ALA A 189 -1.56 3.50 -2.76
CA ALA A 189 -2.67 4.30 -2.27
C ALA A 189 -2.23 5.72 -1.91
N LEU A 190 -3.06 6.68 -2.33
CA LEU A 190 -2.92 8.10 -2.08
C LEU A 190 -3.24 8.38 -0.60
N PRO A 191 -2.48 9.26 0.09
CA PRO A 191 -2.74 9.58 1.49
C PRO A 191 -4.12 10.26 1.69
N VAL A 192 -4.80 9.92 2.79
CA VAL A 192 -6.10 10.52 3.13
C VAL A 192 -6.01 12.03 3.37
N GLU A 193 -4.84 12.53 3.76
CA GLU A 193 -4.56 13.95 4.01
C GLU A 193 -4.78 14.82 2.78
N TRP A 194 -4.63 14.28 1.57
CA TRP A 194 -4.85 15.04 0.33
C TRP A 194 -6.31 15.48 0.14
N LEU A 195 -7.26 14.89 0.88
CA LEU A 195 -8.64 15.35 0.93
C LEU A 195 -8.74 16.81 1.40
N GLU A 196 -7.91 17.25 2.34
CA GLU A 196 -7.98 18.61 2.87
C GLU A 196 -7.67 19.68 1.82
N THR A 197 -6.74 19.38 0.91
CA THR A 197 -6.40 20.25 -0.22
C THR A 197 -7.48 20.15 -1.30
N LEU A 198 -7.95 18.93 -1.58
CA LEU A 198 -8.98 18.67 -2.60
C LEU A 198 -10.32 19.33 -2.27
N GLU A 199 -10.71 19.39 -1.00
CA GLU A 199 -11.94 20.05 -0.54
C GLU A 199 -11.95 21.56 -0.84
N LYS A 200 -10.76 22.19 -0.90
CA LYS A 200 -10.58 23.62 -1.16
C LYS A 200 -10.51 23.95 -2.66
N MET A 201 -10.42 22.94 -3.51
CA MET A 201 -10.38 23.15 -4.96
C MET A 201 -11.73 23.62 -5.52
N PRO A 202 -11.73 24.34 -6.66
CA PRO A 202 -12.96 24.75 -7.31
C PRO A 202 -13.77 23.53 -7.78
N ALA A 203 -15.08 23.59 -7.59
CA ALA A 203 -15.99 22.60 -8.15
C ALA A 203 -16.25 22.90 -9.64
N SER A 204 -16.28 21.85 -10.44
CA SER A 204 -16.65 21.87 -11.86
C SER A 204 -17.83 20.95 -12.10
N THR A 205 -18.63 21.24 -13.12
CA THR A 205 -19.67 20.36 -13.65
C THR A 205 -19.25 19.72 -14.98
N GLU A 206 -18.00 19.93 -15.40
CA GLU A 206 -17.46 19.39 -16.66
C GLU A 206 -17.08 17.92 -16.49
N PHE A 207 -17.66 17.07 -17.35
CA PHE A 207 -17.30 15.68 -17.52
C PHE A 207 -17.12 15.38 -19.03
N PRO A 208 -16.21 14.47 -19.41
CA PRO A 208 -15.28 13.73 -18.55
C PRO A 208 -14.21 14.63 -17.93
N VAL A 209 -13.65 14.20 -16.80
CA VAL A 209 -12.44 14.82 -16.24
C VAL A 209 -11.29 14.67 -17.25
N ARG A 210 -10.45 15.69 -17.40
CA ARG A 210 -9.34 15.70 -18.37
C ARG A 210 -8.00 15.91 -17.70
N GLY A 211 -6.94 15.36 -18.30
CA GLY A 211 -5.55 15.49 -17.87
C GLY A 211 -4.95 14.14 -17.44
N LYS A 212 -3.66 14.18 -17.09
CA LYS A 212 -2.86 13.01 -16.69
C LYS A 212 -2.45 13.14 -15.23
N ALA A 213 -2.39 11.99 -14.56
CA ALA A 213 -1.87 11.85 -13.21
C ALA A 213 -0.36 11.66 -13.22
N LEU A 214 0.28 11.93 -12.08
CA LEU A 214 1.72 11.75 -11.87
C LEU A 214 2.21 10.35 -12.28
N TRP A 215 1.46 9.30 -11.97
CA TRP A 215 1.85 7.92 -12.27
C TRP A 215 1.78 7.59 -13.78
N GLU A 216 1.10 8.43 -14.58
CA GLU A 216 0.98 8.34 -16.04
C GLU A 216 2.05 9.15 -16.79
N GLU A 217 2.88 9.92 -16.07
CA GLU A 217 3.95 10.69 -16.68
C GLU A 217 5.06 9.80 -17.26
N ASP A 218 6.01 10.44 -17.94
CA ASP A 218 7.25 9.79 -18.35
C ASP A 218 8.07 9.38 -17.11
N GLU A 219 8.82 8.28 -17.20
CA GLU A 219 9.51 7.69 -16.04
C GLU A 219 10.46 8.66 -15.33
N ASP A 220 11.18 9.50 -16.07
CA ASP A 220 12.13 10.49 -15.55
C ASP A 220 11.48 11.61 -14.71
N LYS A 221 10.16 11.78 -14.82
CA LYS A 221 9.38 12.76 -14.05
C LYS A 221 8.76 12.19 -12.78
N LYS A 222 8.79 10.87 -12.61
CA LYS A 222 8.18 10.19 -11.46
C LYS A 222 9.14 10.19 -10.26
N PRO A 223 8.63 10.11 -9.03
CA PRO A 223 9.47 9.83 -7.86
C PRO A 223 10.21 8.49 -8.01
N TYR A 224 11.40 8.38 -7.42
CA TYR A 224 12.24 7.18 -7.57
C TYR A 224 11.55 5.89 -7.13
N TYR A 225 10.72 5.93 -6.08
CA TYR A 225 9.97 4.75 -5.65
C TYR A 225 8.98 4.25 -6.71
N MET A 226 8.43 5.14 -7.56
CA MET A 226 7.58 4.75 -8.68
C MET A 226 8.42 4.24 -9.85
N GLN A 227 9.54 4.89 -10.13
CA GLN A 227 10.49 4.46 -11.17
C GLN A 227 11.01 3.04 -10.89
N ALA A 228 11.29 2.72 -9.62
CA ALA A 228 11.78 1.40 -9.20
C ALA A 228 10.68 0.31 -9.24
N ALA A 229 9.41 0.67 -9.06
CA ALA A 229 8.31 -0.29 -8.98
C ALA A 229 8.05 -1.06 -10.29
N VAL A 230 8.18 -0.42 -11.46
CA VAL A 230 7.95 -1.09 -12.75
C VAL A 230 9.06 -2.11 -13.09
N PRO A 231 10.35 -1.78 -12.98
CA PRO A 231 11.44 -2.75 -13.08
C PRO A 231 11.29 -3.89 -12.07
N GLU A 232 10.93 -3.60 -10.82
CA GLU A 232 10.69 -4.61 -9.79
C GLU A 232 9.58 -5.60 -10.22
N SER A 233 8.42 -5.11 -10.66
CA SER A 233 7.31 -5.97 -11.08
C SER A 233 7.63 -6.82 -12.31
N ARG A 234 8.53 -6.33 -13.17
CA ARG A 234 9.02 -7.00 -14.38
C ARG A 234 10.27 -7.85 -14.15
N GLN A 235 10.85 -7.82 -12.96
CA GLN A 235 12.14 -8.43 -12.65
C GLN A 235 13.30 -7.92 -13.54
N ASP A 236 13.22 -6.66 -13.99
CA ASP A 236 14.32 -5.99 -14.69
C ASP A 236 15.31 -5.44 -13.66
N TRP A 237 16.07 -6.36 -13.06
CA TRP A 237 16.97 -6.06 -11.95
C TRP A 237 18.11 -5.13 -12.36
N ALA A 238 18.58 -5.20 -13.61
CA ALA A 238 19.62 -4.31 -14.11
C ALA A 238 19.13 -2.86 -14.21
N ASN A 239 17.88 -2.63 -14.59
CA ASN A 239 17.32 -1.28 -14.56
C ASN A 239 16.96 -0.84 -13.13
N MET A 240 16.45 -1.75 -12.31
CA MET A 240 16.15 -1.48 -10.90
C MET A 240 17.39 -1.06 -10.11
N GLU A 241 18.54 -1.71 -10.34
CA GLU A 241 19.83 -1.36 -9.74
C GLU A 241 20.23 0.07 -10.11
N LYS A 242 20.17 0.44 -11.40
CA LYS A 242 20.51 1.79 -11.87
C LYS A 242 19.66 2.86 -11.20
N ILE A 243 18.33 2.66 -11.19
CA ILE A 243 17.38 3.61 -10.59
C ILE A 243 17.63 3.71 -9.09
N SER A 244 17.76 2.57 -8.40
CA SER A 244 17.94 2.54 -6.95
C SER A 244 19.30 3.11 -6.52
N ALA A 245 20.35 2.92 -7.31
CA ALA A 245 21.67 3.51 -7.06
C ALA A 245 21.65 5.04 -7.17
N ILE A 246 20.86 5.61 -8.10
CA ILE A 246 20.63 7.06 -8.19
C ILE A 246 19.77 7.51 -7.00
N TRP A 247 18.75 6.74 -6.65
CA TRP A 247 17.87 7.04 -5.52
C TRP A 247 18.63 7.14 -4.20
N THR A 248 19.52 6.19 -3.88
CA THR A 248 20.32 6.22 -2.65
C THR A 248 21.30 7.40 -2.59
N GLN A 249 21.73 7.94 -3.74
CA GLN A 249 22.59 9.12 -3.80
C GLN A 249 21.80 10.42 -3.52
N ASN A 250 20.57 10.52 -4.01
CA ASN A 250 19.73 11.70 -3.85
C ASN A 250 19.00 11.71 -2.49
N GLU A 251 18.66 10.53 -1.98
CA GLU A 251 17.93 10.34 -0.72
C GLU A 251 18.70 9.39 0.20
N THR A 252 19.87 9.84 0.68
CA THR A 252 20.82 9.00 1.43
C THR A 252 20.27 8.39 2.73
N SER A 253 19.23 9.01 3.30
CA SER A 253 18.56 8.56 4.53
C SER A 253 17.25 7.79 4.26
N ASN A 254 16.99 7.39 3.00
CA ASN A 254 15.80 6.64 2.64
C ASN A 254 16.07 5.13 2.70
N ALA A 255 15.46 4.43 3.66
CA ALA A 255 15.63 2.99 3.85
C ALA A 255 15.09 2.17 2.65
N ASP A 256 13.99 2.58 2.03
CA ASP A 256 13.41 1.90 0.86
C ASP A 256 14.33 2.00 -0.37
N ALA A 257 15.05 3.11 -0.54
CA ALA A 257 16.04 3.26 -1.61
C ALA A 257 17.16 2.21 -1.49
N TRP A 258 17.72 2.07 -0.28
CA TRP A 258 18.77 1.09 0.02
C TRP A 258 18.26 -0.34 -0.06
N PHE A 259 17.03 -0.60 0.40
CA PHE A 259 16.41 -1.92 0.27
C PHE A 259 16.18 -2.30 -1.20
N SER A 260 15.70 -1.36 -2.02
CA SER A 260 15.45 -1.57 -3.46
C SER A 260 16.77 -1.85 -4.21
N LEU A 261 17.85 -1.15 -3.85
CA LEU A 261 19.19 -1.42 -4.38
C LEU A 261 19.66 -2.82 -4.00
N GLY A 262 19.56 -3.19 -2.71
CA GLY A 262 19.95 -4.51 -2.24
C GLY A 262 19.16 -5.65 -2.90
N LEU A 263 17.86 -5.44 -3.16
CA LEU A 263 17.02 -6.40 -3.86
C LEU A 263 17.47 -6.63 -5.31
N ALA A 264 17.81 -5.54 -6.01
CA ALA A 264 18.34 -5.62 -7.36
C ALA A 264 19.71 -6.30 -7.40
N GLU A 265 20.65 -5.88 -6.54
CA GLU A 265 21.99 -6.44 -6.42
C GLU A 265 21.96 -7.94 -6.06
N GLN A 266 21.11 -8.34 -5.09
CA GLN A 266 20.92 -9.74 -4.71
C GLN A 266 20.43 -10.55 -5.92
N SER A 267 19.46 -10.04 -6.66
CA SER A 267 18.89 -10.70 -7.84
C SER A 267 19.90 -10.81 -9.00
N LEU A 268 20.87 -9.90 -9.05
CA LEU A 268 22.01 -9.92 -9.96
C LEU A 268 23.20 -10.74 -9.42
N LYS A 269 23.05 -11.42 -8.26
CA LYS A 269 24.08 -12.22 -7.56
C LYS A 269 25.28 -11.41 -7.07
N GLN A 270 25.12 -10.11 -6.90
CA GLN A 270 26.13 -9.22 -6.34
C GLN A 270 26.01 -9.22 -4.80
N PHE A 271 26.28 -10.37 -4.17
CA PHE A 271 25.93 -10.60 -2.77
C PHE A 271 26.64 -9.67 -1.77
N ASP A 272 27.90 -9.30 -2.01
CA ASP A 272 28.63 -8.35 -1.13
C ASP A 272 28.01 -6.94 -1.18
N ALA A 273 27.62 -6.48 -2.38
CA ALA A 273 26.95 -5.21 -2.57
C ALA A 273 25.58 -5.23 -1.89
N ALA A 274 24.79 -6.29 -2.13
CA ALA A 274 23.48 -6.47 -1.53
C ALA A 274 23.53 -6.48 0.01
N ALA A 275 24.51 -7.16 0.60
CA ALA A 275 24.72 -7.16 2.05
C ALA A 275 24.96 -5.76 2.60
N THR A 276 25.74 -4.94 1.87
CA THR A 276 26.02 -3.54 2.22
C THR A 276 24.75 -2.69 2.12
N ALA A 277 23.99 -2.83 1.03
CA ALA A 277 22.75 -2.09 0.82
C ALA A 277 21.70 -2.43 1.88
N TYR A 278 21.48 -3.72 2.19
CA TYR A 278 20.56 -4.11 3.25
C TYR A 278 21.03 -3.67 4.65
N GLN A 279 22.34 -3.71 4.93
CA GLN A 279 22.88 -3.15 6.17
C GLN A 279 22.57 -1.66 6.31
N LYS A 280 22.63 -0.89 5.22
CA LYS A 280 22.22 0.52 5.22
C LYS A 280 20.73 0.67 5.47
N ALA A 281 19.88 -0.10 4.77
CA ALA A 281 18.43 -0.08 4.95
C ALA A 281 18.03 -0.30 6.42
N VAL A 282 18.52 -1.36 7.06
CA VAL A 282 18.18 -1.69 8.46
C VAL A 282 18.81 -0.73 9.49
N SER A 283 19.88 -0.02 9.12
CA SER A 283 20.46 1.03 9.98
C SER A 283 19.64 2.32 9.98
N LEU A 284 18.89 2.57 8.90
CA LEU A 284 18.00 3.71 8.75
C LEU A 284 16.60 3.41 9.32
N ASP A 285 16.12 2.17 9.10
CA ASP A 285 14.87 1.67 9.67
C ASP A 285 15.11 0.31 10.34
N GLY A 286 15.31 0.34 11.66
CA GLY A 286 15.52 -0.87 12.46
C GLY A 286 14.30 -1.79 12.53
N GLN A 287 13.10 -1.30 12.17
CA GLN A 287 11.86 -2.09 12.13
C GLN A 287 11.59 -2.68 10.74
N PHE A 288 12.50 -2.52 9.79
CA PHE A 288 12.36 -3.07 8.44
C PHE A 288 12.61 -4.58 8.41
N VAL A 289 11.63 -5.37 8.88
CA VAL A 289 11.72 -6.83 9.00
C VAL A 289 12.11 -7.52 7.70
N GLU A 290 11.54 -7.11 6.55
CA GLU A 290 11.91 -7.72 5.26
C GLU A 290 13.39 -7.46 4.90
N ALA A 291 13.92 -6.27 5.19
CA ALA A 291 15.34 -5.97 4.97
C ALA A 291 16.25 -6.81 5.86
N TRP A 292 15.86 -7.07 7.11
CA TRP A 292 16.56 -8.02 7.99
C TRP A 292 16.55 -9.44 7.43
N PHE A 293 15.41 -9.90 6.91
CA PHE A 293 15.27 -11.23 6.32
C PHE A 293 16.15 -11.40 5.09
N ARG A 294 16.11 -10.43 4.15
CA ARG A 294 16.95 -10.44 2.95
C ARG A 294 18.44 -10.35 3.27
N ARG A 295 18.83 -9.49 4.22
CA ARG A 295 20.22 -9.42 4.72
C ARG A 295 20.68 -10.77 5.25
N GLY A 296 19.80 -11.46 5.96
CA GLY A 296 20.01 -12.79 6.48
C GLY A 296 20.25 -13.85 5.41
N GLU A 297 19.41 -13.84 4.38
CA GLU A 297 19.56 -14.73 3.23
C GLU A 297 20.92 -14.53 2.55
N VAL A 298 21.29 -13.27 2.30
CA VAL A 298 22.59 -12.92 1.71
C VAL A 298 23.75 -13.35 2.61
N ALA A 299 23.65 -13.12 3.93
CA ALA A 299 24.68 -13.54 4.88
C ALA A 299 24.87 -15.06 4.91
N GLN A 300 23.77 -15.83 4.87
CA GLN A 300 23.84 -17.29 4.79
C GLN A 300 24.53 -17.76 3.51
N ARG A 301 24.22 -17.15 2.35
CA ARG A 301 24.88 -17.46 1.08
C ARG A 301 26.40 -17.16 1.10
N LEU A 302 26.80 -16.11 1.81
CA LEU A 302 28.19 -15.72 1.99
C LEU A 302 28.92 -16.53 3.08
N GLY A 303 28.21 -17.39 3.83
CA GLY A 303 28.78 -18.15 4.96
C GLY A 303 29.06 -17.30 6.19
N ASP A 304 28.43 -16.13 6.32
CA ASP A 304 28.57 -15.24 7.48
C ASP A 304 27.59 -15.61 8.60
N ASP A 305 27.86 -16.73 9.26
CA ASP A 305 27.06 -17.25 10.38
C ASP A 305 26.97 -16.27 11.56
N LYS A 306 27.97 -15.39 11.71
CA LYS A 306 27.96 -14.37 12.76
C LYS A 306 26.85 -13.36 12.48
N THR A 307 26.79 -12.85 11.25
CA THR A 307 25.75 -11.92 10.84
C THR A 307 24.36 -12.53 10.97
N VAL A 308 24.17 -13.80 10.60
CA VAL A 308 22.88 -14.49 10.77
C VAL A 308 22.42 -14.48 12.23
N LYS A 309 23.31 -14.84 13.17
CA LYS A 309 23.00 -14.80 14.61
C LYS A 309 22.73 -13.40 15.13
N ASP A 310 23.50 -12.41 14.65
CA ASP A 310 23.29 -11.02 15.03
C ASP A 310 21.91 -10.52 14.56
N ILE A 311 21.43 -10.97 13.40
CA ILE A 311 20.07 -10.66 12.91
C ILE A 311 19.00 -11.29 13.78
N GLU A 312 19.14 -12.56 14.19
CA GLU A 312 18.20 -13.20 15.12
C GLU A 312 18.05 -12.38 16.42
N LEU A 313 19.15 -11.87 16.96
CA LEU A 313 19.15 -11.02 18.14
C LEU A 313 18.46 -9.67 17.92
N GLN A 314 18.53 -9.09 16.71
CA GLN A 314 17.78 -7.86 16.40
C GLN A 314 16.29 -8.15 16.21
N LEU A 315 15.94 -9.19 15.46
CA LEU A 315 14.55 -9.59 15.23
C LEU A 315 13.85 -9.92 16.54
N GLN A 316 14.53 -10.58 17.49
CA GLN A 316 13.99 -10.86 18.82
C GLN A 316 13.57 -9.60 19.59
N LYS A 317 14.26 -8.48 19.37
CA LYS A 317 13.92 -7.18 20.01
C LYS A 317 12.72 -6.52 19.36
N ILE A 318 12.48 -6.78 18.08
CA ILE A 318 11.31 -6.28 17.34
C ILE A 318 10.08 -7.08 17.77
N ASP A 319 10.15 -8.40 17.60
CA ASP A 319 9.13 -9.34 18.04
C ASP A 319 9.79 -10.72 18.23
N PRO A 320 9.73 -11.31 19.45
CA PRO A 320 10.26 -12.64 19.72
C PRO A 320 9.78 -13.74 18.75
N LEU A 321 8.58 -13.61 18.17
CA LEU A 321 8.04 -14.58 17.21
C LEU A 321 8.80 -14.56 15.88
N LEU A 322 9.37 -13.41 15.48
CA LEU A 322 10.07 -13.25 14.21
C LEU A 322 11.30 -14.14 14.09
N VAL A 323 11.95 -14.51 15.20
CA VAL A 323 13.12 -15.41 15.17
C VAL A 323 12.75 -16.75 14.55
N SER A 324 11.64 -17.35 15.00
CA SER A 324 11.16 -18.63 14.46
C SER A 324 10.74 -18.53 13.00
N VAL A 325 10.08 -17.41 12.62
CA VAL A 325 9.67 -17.13 11.24
C VAL A 325 10.91 -16.98 10.34
N TYR A 326 11.92 -16.28 10.81
CA TYR A 326 13.18 -16.06 10.09
C TYR A 326 14.00 -17.34 9.91
N GLN A 327 14.10 -18.18 10.95
CA GLN A 327 14.77 -19.48 10.85
C GLN A 327 14.08 -20.38 9.82
N ASN A 328 12.75 -20.41 9.84
CA ASN A 328 11.96 -21.13 8.83
C ASN A 328 12.19 -20.55 7.43
N TYR A 329 12.20 -19.23 7.29
CA TYR A 329 12.49 -18.53 6.02
C TYR A 329 13.85 -18.95 5.43
N LEU A 330 14.93 -18.95 6.22
CA LEU A 330 16.26 -19.39 5.76
C LEU A 330 16.32 -20.88 5.44
N SER A 331 15.65 -21.73 6.21
CA SER A 331 15.66 -23.19 5.99
C SER A 331 14.92 -23.61 4.71
N CYS A 332 13.91 -22.83 4.29
CA CYS A 332 13.12 -23.08 3.10
C CYS A 332 13.98 -22.97 1.83
N GLU A 333 14.94 -22.04 1.81
CA GLU A 333 15.85 -21.86 0.67
C GLU A 333 16.74 -23.09 0.41
N GLN A 334 17.17 -23.77 1.48
CA GLN A 334 18.00 -24.98 1.37
C GLN A 334 17.22 -26.18 0.80
N ASN A 335 15.90 -26.22 1.00
CA ASN A 335 15.05 -27.37 0.63
C ASN A 335 14.16 -27.14 -0.60
N CYS A 336 13.85 -25.89 -0.97
CA CYS A 336 13.02 -25.58 -2.14
C CYS A 336 13.73 -25.77 -3.49
N GLN A 337 15.05 -25.95 -3.54
CA GLN A 337 15.73 -26.37 -4.77
C GLN A 337 15.58 -27.88 -5.07
N LYS A 338 14.83 -28.62 -4.24
CA LYS A 338 14.55 -30.06 -4.41
C LYS A 338 13.08 -30.41 -4.66
N GLN A 339 12.23 -29.45 -5.02
CA GLN A 339 10.85 -29.73 -5.47
C GLN A 339 10.55 -29.11 -6.83
#